data_AF-A0A2W3Z2K3-F1
#
_entry.id   AF-A0A2W3Z2K3-F1
#
_cell.length_a   1.000
_cell.length_b   1.000
_cell.length_c   1.000
_cell.angle_alpha   90.00
_cell.angle_beta   90.00
_cell.angle_gamma   90.00
#
_symmetry.space_group_name_H-M   'P 1'
#
loop_
_entity.id
_entity.type
_entity.pdbx_description
1 polymer ?
#
loop_
_entity_poly.entity_id
_entity_poly.type
_entity_poly.pdbx_seq_one_letter_code
_entity_poly.pdbx_strand_id
1 'polypeptide(L)'
;GLNKRYQTLSKEVDGAIDTKKVKADKYLEHSSACKNELEQAQLKMESQTAVNKLFQEKDKKGVLHGTTVVKDRAIGDEVTDKSVKETKTVYGYEKPKNDFEKAVNDLIKEAEAQTGQQTKAKKAVEQVYKDGKVVSTDNKLYDTAKAETDKIKNEKAKKALIDQLDKVKADIDKQAAEEKAKAEETTKSQSEAANTQANNSNVAQPSENQGSTGTEAAPVENGYTGNGGSYVAPETPTNGGYTPPASDGGSTGGGSTPAPQAPSQPSPGGNADGSLTQEQGNQAAKDAATSDWSEFFPK
;
A
#
# COMPACT_ATOMS: atom_id res chain seq x y z
N GLY A 1 -77.53 -47.95 -13.29
CA GLY A 1 -76.33 -48.48 -12.61
C GLY A 1 -75.26 -47.42 -12.46
N LEU A 2 -74.35 -47.31 -13.44
CA LEU A 2 -73.10 -46.52 -13.36
C LEU A 2 -73.26 -45.07 -12.89
N ASN A 3 -74.16 -44.28 -13.49
CA ASN A 3 -74.23 -42.84 -13.23
C ASN A 3 -74.50 -42.49 -11.74
N LYS A 4 -75.36 -43.25 -11.04
CA LYS A 4 -75.55 -43.10 -9.58
C LYS A 4 -74.26 -43.42 -8.81
N ARG A 5 -73.51 -44.46 -9.22
CA ARG A 5 -72.27 -44.88 -8.54
C ARG A 5 -71.16 -43.85 -8.72
N TYR A 6 -71.03 -43.24 -9.90
CA TYR A 6 -70.10 -42.14 -10.16
C TYR A 6 -70.41 -40.90 -9.31
N GLN A 7 -71.68 -40.50 -9.23
CA GLN A 7 -72.12 -39.36 -8.41
C GLN A 7 -71.92 -39.59 -6.90
N THR A 8 -72.07 -40.82 -6.41
CA THR A 8 -71.71 -41.18 -5.03
C THR A 8 -70.20 -41.08 -4.82
N LEU A 9 -69.40 -41.73 -5.66
CA LEU A 9 -67.93 -41.74 -5.54
C LEU A 9 -67.32 -40.33 -5.63
N SER A 10 -67.82 -39.45 -6.52
CA SER A 10 -67.35 -38.06 -6.59
C SER A 10 -67.58 -37.34 -5.26
N LYS A 11 -68.78 -37.43 -4.68
CA LYS A 11 -69.08 -36.82 -3.38
C LYS A 11 -68.28 -37.41 -2.22
N GLU A 12 -67.96 -38.69 -2.30
CA GLU A 12 -67.18 -39.40 -1.30
C GLU A 12 -65.69 -39.01 -1.36
N VAL A 13 -65.14 -38.80 -2.57
CA VAL A 13 -63.78 -38.29 -2.79
C VAL A 13 -63.66 -36.80 -2.47
N ASP A 14 -64.60 -35.97 -2.93
CA ASP A 14 -64.67 -34.53 -2.62
C ASP A 14 -64.96 -34.27 -1.12
N GLY A 15 -65.58 -35.23 -0.43
CA GLY A 15 -65.78 -35.21 1.03
C GLY A 15 -64.61 -35.76 1.84
N ALA A 16 -63.78 -36.65 1.27
CA ALA A 16 -62.60 -37.23 1.92
C ALA A 16 -61.34 -36.35 1.78
N ILE A 17 -61.27 -35.49 0.76
CA ILE A 17 -60.17 -34.53 0.56
C ILE A 17 -60.72 -33.13 0.74
N ASP A 18 -60.40 -32.48 1.88
CA ASP A 18 -60.67 -31.04 2.04
C ASP A 18 -59.75 -30.23 1.11
N THR A 19 -60.21 -30.05 -0.12
CA THR A 19 -59.50 -29.32 -1.17
C THR A 19 -59.33 -27.83 -0.85
N LYS A 20 -60.05 -27.28 0.15
CA LYS A 20 -59.78 -25.92 0.65
C LYS A 20 -58.57 -25.93 1.58
N LYS A 21 -58.49 -26.90 2.49
CA LYS A 21 -57.31 -27.11 3.36
C LYS A 21 -56.04 -27.36 2.54
N VAL A 22 -56.09 -28.27 1.56
CA VAL A 22 -54.93 -28.55 0.67
C VAL A 22 -54.48 -27.30 -0.12
N LYS A 23 -55.40 -26.39 -0.48
CA LYS A 23 -55.05 -25.11 -1.11
C LYS A 23 -54.47 -24.10 -0.11
N ALA A 24 -54.96 -24.08 1.13
CA ALA A 24 -54.42 -23.23 2.19
C ALA A 24 -53.00 -23.66 2.62
N ASP A 25 -52.76 -24.97 2.76
CA ASP A 25 -51.44 -25.52 3.10
C ASP A 25 -50.40 -25.17 2.03
N LYS A 26 -50.73 -25.37 0.74
CA LYS A 26 -49.87 -24.96 -0.39
C LYS A 26 -49.64 -23.45 -0.46
N TYR A 27 -50.65 -22.64 -0.17
CA TYR A 27 -50.50 -21.19 -0.10
C TYR A 27 -49.56 -20.77 1.04
N LEU A 28 -49.64 -21.42 2.19
CA LEU A 28 -48.79 -21.14 3.35
C LEU A 28 -47.32 -21.54 3.09
N GLU A 29 -47.11 -22.69 2.44
CA GLU A 29 -45.79 -23.15 1.97
C GLU A 29 -45.17 -22.14 0.99
N HIS A 30 -45.92 -21.70 -0.02
CA HIS A 30 -45.44 -20.73 -1.01
C HIS A 30 -45.18 -19.35 -0.40
N SER A 31 -46.04 -18.89 0.52
CA SER A 31 -45.87 -17.66 1.28
C SER A 31 -44.59 -17.69 2.14
N SER A 32 -44.32 -18.83 2.80
CA SER A 32 -43.10 -19.01 3.61
C SER A 32 -41.84 -19.05 2.74
N ALA A 33 -41.87 -19.72 1.58
CA ALA A 33 -40.78 -19.71 0.62
C ALA A 33 -40.49 -18.30 0.10
N CYS A 34 -41.51 -17.58 -0.35
CA CYS A 34 -41.39 -16.21 -0.86
C CYS A 34 -40.88 -15.22 0.20
N LYS A 35 -41.26 -15.40 1.47
CA LYS A 35 -40.71 -14.64 2.60
C LYS A 35 -39.22 -14.93 2.79
N ASN A 36 -38.81 -16.20 2.79
CA ASN A 36 -37.40 -16.58 2.92
C ASN A 36 -36.54 -16.01 1.77
N GLU A 37 -37.05 -16.03 0.53
CA GLU A 37 -36.37 -15.44 -0.63
C GLU A 37 -36.23 -13.92 -0.50
N LEU A 38 -37.26 -13.23 -0.01
CA LEU A 38 -37.21 -11.79 0.25
C LEU A 38 -36.17 -11.44 1.33
N GLU A 39 -36.12 -12.18 2.43
CA GLU A 39 -35.11 -12.00 3.49
C GLU A 39 -33.68 -12.26 2.96
N GLN A 40 -33.49 -13.26 2.10
CA GLN A 40 -32.20 -13.52 1.45
C GLN A 40 -31.82 -12.43 0.44
N ALA A 41 -32.78 -11.89 -0.31
CA ALA A 41 -32.56 -10.77 -1.24
C ALA A 41 -32.18 -9.49 -0.48
N GLN A 42 -32.87 -9.20 0.62
CA GLN A 42 -32.57 -8.08 1.50
C GLN A 42 -31.15 -8.20 2.08
N LEU A 43 -30.79 -9.37 2.65
CA LEU A 43 -29.47 -9.61 3.21
C LEU A 43 -28.35 -9.42 2.16
N LYS A 44 -28.57 -9.84 0.90
CA LYS A 44 -27.63 -9.61 -0.21
C LYS A 44 -27.51 -8.12 -0.55
N MET A 45 -28.60 -7.36 -0.59
CA MET A 45 -28.55 -5.91 -0.82
C MET A 45 -27.84 -5.16 0.31
N GLU A 46 -28.11 -5.52 1.57
CA GLU A 46 -27.46 -4.94 2.75
C GLU A 46 -25.95 -5.26 2.77
N SER A 47 -25.60 -6.53 2.52
CA SER A 47 -24.20 -6.98 2.39
C SER A 47 -23.45 -6.23 1.27
N GLN A 48 -24.03 -6.15 0.06
CA GLN A 48 -23.44 -5.39 -1.04
C GLN A 48 -23.26 -3.91 -0.68
N THR A 49 -24.25 -3.31 -0.01
CA THR A 49 -24.19 -1.90 0.42
C THR A 49 -23.11 -1.68 1.48
N ALA A 50 -22.99 -2.57 2.46
CA ALA A 50 -21.99 -2.50 3.52
C ALA A 50 -20.57 -2.68 2.96
N VAL A 51 -20.35 -3.66 2.09
CA VAL A 51 -19.07 -3.87 1.40
C VAL A 51 -18.72 -2.67 0.51
N ASN A 52 -19.68 -2.13 -0.25
CA ASN A 52 -19.43 -0.95 -1.09
C ASN A 52 -18.96 0.27 -0.29
N LYS A 53 -19.50 0.49 0.92
CA LYS A 53 -19.07 1.57 1.82
C LYS A 53 -17.64 1.43 2.36
N LEU A 54 -17.03 0.24 2.29
CA LEU A 54 -15.61 0.07 2.63
C LEU A 54 -14.66 0.63 1.57
N PHE A 55 -15.17 0.98 0.38
CA PHE A 55 -14.37 1.35 -0.78
C PHE A 55 -14.76 2.73 -1.33
N GLN A 56 -13.82 3.40 -2.00
CA GLN A 56 -14.11 4.67 -2.67
C GLN A 56 -15.08 4.43 -3.83
N GLU A 57 -16.23 5.09 -3.80
CA GLU A 57 -17.10 5.15 -4.98
C GLU A 57 -16.41 5.92 -6.11
N LYS A 58 -16.52 5.40 -7.34
CA LYS A 58 -16.02 6.09 -8.54
C LYS A 58 -17.07 5.99 -9.62
N ASP A 59 -17.37 7.11 -10.28
CA ASP A 59 -18.37 7.18 -11.35
C ASP A 59 -19.77 6.68 -10.93
N LYS A 60 -20.12 6.93 -9.66
CA LYS A 60 -21.34 6.41 -8.97
C LYS A 60 -21.46 4.87 -8.95
N LYS A 61 -20.33 4.16 -9.11
CA LYS A 61 -20.24 2.70 -9.05
C LYS A 61 -19.51 2.28 -7.79
N GLY A 62 -20.10 1.31 -7.09
CA GLY A 62 -19.49 0.62 -5.98
C GLY A 62 -18.38 -0.31 -6.45
N VAL A 63 -17.77 -1.02 -5.49
CA VAL A 63 -16.80 -2.07 -5.79
C VAL A 63 -17.48 -3.39 -6.19
N LEU A 64 -18.73 -3.60 -5.79
CA LEU A 64 -19.52 -4.81 -5.98
C LEU A 64 -20.88 -4.48 -6.60
N HIS A 65 -21.20 -5.16 -7.70
CA HIS A 65 -22.49 -5.11 -8.40
C HIS A 65 -22.94 -6.54 -8.74
N GLY A 66 -23.81 -7.12 -7.92
CA GLY A 66 -24.12 -8.55 -7.98
C GLY A 66 -22.85 -9.37 -7.74
N THR A 67 -22.51 -10.26 -8.67
CA THR A 67 -21.25 -11.03 -8.64
C THR A 67 -20.06 -10.28 -9.27
N THR A 68 -20.28 -9.11 -9.88
CA THR A 68 -19.21 -8.36 -10.57
C THR A 68 -18.41 -7.51 -9.57
N VAL A 69 -17.11 -7.77 -9.50
CA VAL A 69 -16.16 -7.03 -8.65
C VAL A 69 -15.30 -6.08 -9.49
N VAL A 70 -15.26 -4.81 -9.11
CA VAL A 70 -14.33 -3.83 -9.68
C VAL A 70 -13.02 -3.89 -8.92
N LYS A 71 -11.96 -4.39 -9.58
CA LYS A 71 -10.64 -4.58 -8.97
C LYS A 71 -9.93 -3.26 -8.66
N ASP A 72 -8.87 -3.37 -7.85
CA ASP A 72 -7.90 -2.32 -7.56
C ASP A 72 -8.48 -1.01 -7.02
N ARG A 73 -9.58 -1.14 -6.27
CA ARG A 73 -10.23 -0.02 -5.60
C ARG A 73 -9.57 0.27 -4.26
N ALA A 74 -9.29 1.54 -3.99
CA ALA A 74 -8.86 1.99 -2.68
C ALA A 74 -10.01 1.94 -1.67
N ILE A 75 -9.71 1.64 -0.41
CA ILE A 75 -10.67 1.81 0.69
C ILE A 75 -11.05 3.29 0.88
N GLY A 76 -12.26 3.53 1.37
CA GLY A 76 -12.77 4.88 1.67
C GLY A 76 -11.93 5.62 2.71
N ASP A 77 -11.93 6.95 2.66
CA ASP A 77 -11.06 7.80 3.50
C ASP A 77 -11.29 7.65 5.02
N GLU A 78 -12.52 7.31 5.41
CA GLU A 78 -12.94 7.15 6.81
C GLU A 78 -12.95 5.68 7.26
N VAL A 79 -12.51 4.75 6.39
CA VAL A 79 -12.57 3.32 6.65
C VAL A 79 -11.43 2.90 7.59
N THR A 80 -11.77 2.15 8.63
CA THR A 80 -10.86 1.74 9.69
C THR A 80 -10.87 0.22 9.88
N ASP A 81 -9.84 -0.32 10.53
CA ASP A 81 -9.80 -1.72 10.97
C ASP A 81 -11.05 -2.14 11.77
N LYS A 82 -11.69 -1.19 12.48
CA LYS A 82 -12.94 -1.42 13.23
C LYS A 82 -14.13 -1.60 12.29
N SER A 83 -14.35 -0.67 11.36
CA SER A 83 -15.49 -0.73 10.43
C SER A 83 -15.42 -1.95 9.52
N VAL A 84 -14.22 -2.36 9.08
CA VAL A 84 -14.05 -3.59 8.29
C VAL A 84 -14.39 -4.84 9.12
N LYS A 85 -13.96 -4.92 10.38
CA LYS A 85 -14.31 -6.03 11.29
C LYS A 85 -15.81 -6.08 11.60
N GLU A 86 -16.46 -4.94 11.76
CA GLU A 86 -17.91 -4.86 11.95
C GLU A 86 -18.64 -5.38 10.71
N THR A 87 -18.26 -4.92 9.50
CA THR A 87 -18.80 -5.46 8.24
C THR A 87 -18.57 -6.97 8.11
N LYS A 88 -17.38 -7.47 8.47
CA LYS A 88 -17.04 -8.90 8.47
C LYS A 88 -17.87 -9.72 9.46
N THR A 89 -18.18 -9.16 10.62
CA THR A 89 -18.99 -9.84 11.65
C THR A 89 -20.44 -9.98 11.23
N VAL A 90 -20.99 -8.97 10.54
CA VAL A 90 -22.41 -8.94 10.15
C VAL A 90 -22.66 -9.62 8.79
N TYR A 91 -21.77 -9.44 7.83
CA TYR A 91 -21.98 -9.84 6.42
C TYR A 91 -20.90 -10.78 5.86
N GLY A 92 -19.89 -11.15 6.65
CA GLY A 92 -18.89 -12.14 6.25
C GLY A 92 -19.43 -13.57 6.34
N TYR A 93 -19.11 -14.39 5.35
CA TYR A 93 -19.56 -15.79 5.28
C TYR A 93 -18.44 -16.72 5.73
N GLU A 94 -18.63 -17.52 6.79
CA GLU A 94 -17.60 -18.51 7.20
C GLU A 94 -17.26 -19.51 6.09
N LYS A 95 -18.28 -19.91 5.33
CA LYS A 95 -18.19 -20.86 4.21
C LYS A 95 -19.03 -20.33 3.05
N PRO A 96 -18.46 -19.50 2.16
CA PRO A 96 -19.19 -18.97 1.01
C PRO A 96 -19.61 -20.11 0.06
N LYS A 97 -20.90 -20.13 -0.31
CA LYS A 97 -21.54 -21.19 -1.11
C LYS A 97 -21.74 -20.82 -2.57
N ASN A 98 -21.60 -19.55 -2.92
CA ASN A 98 -21.80 -19.01 -4.27
C ASN A 98 -20.86 -17.82 -4.54
N ASP A 99 -20.81 -17.38 -5.80
CA ASP A 99 -19.89 -16.33 -6.26
C ASP A 99 -20.13 -14.98 -5.58
N PHE A 100 -21.37 -14.66 -5.18
CA PHE A 100 -21.66 -13.42 -4.46
C PHE A 100 -21.05 -13.45 -3.05
N GLU A 101 -21.28 -14.53 -2.30
CA GLU A 101 -20.71 -14.70 -0.95
C GLU A 101 -19.17 -14.74 -0.99
N LYS A 102 -18.60 -15.33 -2.05
CA LYS A 102 -17.15 -15.31 -2.29
C LYS A 102 -16.66 -13.89 -2.59
N ALA A 103 -17.35 -13.14 -3.46
CA ALA A 103 -16.99 -11.75 -3.79
C ALA A 103 -17.04 -10.83 -2.57
N VAL A 104 -18.08 -10.94 -1.73
CA VAL A 104 -18.19 -10.24 -0.44
C VAL A 104 -16.99 -10.53 0.45
N ASN A 105 -16.67 -11.80 0.67
CA ASN A 105 -15.55 -12.21 1.51
C ASN A 105 -14.18 -11.74 0.98
N ASP A 106 -13.96 -11.83 -0.33
CA ASP A 106 -12.68 -11.45 -0.92
C ASP A 106 -12.49 -9.92 -0.89
N LEU A 107 -13.57 -9.14 -1.02
CA LEU A 107 -13.55 -7.68 -0.82
C LEU A 107 -13.34 -7.28 0.64
N ILE A 108 -13.93 -7.99 1.60
CA ILE A 108 -13.66 -7.77 3.02
C ILE A 108 -12.19 -8.03 3.33
N LYS A 109 -11.58 -9.10 2.80
CA LYS A 109 -10.14 -9.39 2.98
C LYS A 109 -9.25 -8.33 2.33
N GLU A 110 -9.60 -7.84 1.14
CA GLU A 110 -8.89 -6.74 0.48
C GLU A 110 -8.96 -5.45 1.32
N ALA A 111 -10.11 -5.15 1.93
CA ALA A 111 -10.24 -4.03 2.85
C ALA A 111 -9.38 -4.22 4.12
N GLU A 112 -9.38 -5.42 4.74
CA GLU A 112 -8.51 -5.77 5.88
C GLU A 112 -7.01 -5.62 5.52
N ALA A 113 -6.62 -6.01 4.31
CA ALA A 113 -5.25 -5.86 3.83
C ALA A 113 -4.87 -4.38 3.65
N GLN A 114 -5.76 -3.56 3.09
CA GLN A 114 -5.51 -2.13 2.89
C GLN A 114 -5.49 -1.34 4.20
N THR A 115 -6.42 -1.58 5.14
CA THR A 115 -6.37 -0.92 6.46
C THR A 115 -5.13 -1.36 7.23
N GLY A 116 -4.79 -2.65 7.19
CA GLY A 116 -3.55 -3.18 7.77
C GLY A 116 -2.29 -2.54 7.19
N GLN A 117 -2.25 -2.27 5.87
CA GLN A 117 -1.14 -1.58 5.23
C GLN A 117 -1.05 -0.11 5.66
N GLN A 118 -2.17 0.61 5.74
CA GLN A 118 -2.18 1.98 6.28
C GLN A 118 -1.68 2.03 7.73
N THR A 119 -2.09 1.07 8.57
CA THR A 119 -1.65 0.97 9.97
C THR A 119 -0.15 0.68 10.09
N LYS A 120 0.43 -0.15 9.21
CA LYS A 120 1.89 -0.37 9.13
C LYS A 120 2.65 0.89 8.73
N ALA A 121 2.21 1.55 7.65
CA ALA A 121 2.83 2.78 7.16
C ALA A 121 2.80 3.90 8.20
N LYS A 122 1.65 4.14 8.85
CA LYS A 122 1.52 5.09 9.96
C LYS A 122 2.54 4.82 11.06
N LYS A 123 2.65 3.56 11.51
CA LYS A 123 3.64 3.17 12.54
C LYS A 123 5.09 3.36 12.12
N ALA A 124 5.41 3.12 10.85
CA ALA A 124 6.77 3.35 10.34
C ALA A 124 7.09 4.85 10.25
N VAL A 125 6.14 5.69 9.79
CA VAL A 125 6.29 7.15 9.79
C VAL A 125 6.41 7.69 11.21
N GLU A 126 5.67 7.16 12.19
CA GLU A 126 5.79 7.51 13.62
C GLU A 126 7.19 7.28 14.23
N GLN A 127 8.06 6.47 13.59
CA GLN A 127 9.45 6.27 14.03
C GLN A 127 10.39 7.42 13.61
N VAL A 128 9.99 8.22 12.61
CA VAL A 128 10.78 9.35 12.06
C VAL A 128 10.10 10.70 12.22
N TYR A 129 8.76 10.74 12.26
CA TYR A 129 7.95 11.94 12.44
C TYR A 129 6.81 11.69 13.42
N LYS A 130 6.79 12.40 14.55
CA LYS A 130 5.79 12.22 15.61
C LYS A 130 5.48 13.55 16.29
N ASP A 131 4.23 13.73 16.72
CA ASP A 131 3.77 14.93 17.45
C ASP A 131 4.10 16.26 16.72
N GLY A 132 4.06 16.23 15.37
CA GLY A 132 4.31 17.38 14.51
C GLY A 132 5.78 17.70 14.20
N LYS A 133 6.73 16.92 14.74
CA LYS A 133 8.18 17.14 14.61
C LYS A 133 8.91 15.90 14.07
N VAL A 134 10.07 16.11 13.46
CA VAL A 134 11.01 15.04 13.16
C VAL A 134 11.58 14.50 14.48
N VAL A 135 11.60 13.17 14.63
CA VAL A 135 12.11 12.48 15.82
C VAL A 135 13.29 11.55 15.51
N SER A 136 13.55 11.28 14.22
CA SER A 136 14.75 10.58 13.75
C SER A 136 15.09 10.98 12.32
N THR A 137 16.39 11.14 12.05
CA THR A 137 16.99 11.37 10.73
C THR A 137 17.70 10.13 10.19
N ASP A 138 17.43 8.94 10.75
CA ASP A 138 17.98 7.67 10.24
C ASP A 138 17.40 7.35 8.85
N ASN A 139 18.27 7.30 7.85
CA ASN A 139 17.91 7.02 6.46
C ASN A 139 17.21 5.67 6.26
N LYS A 140 17.56 4.62 7.02
CA LYS A 140 16.92 3.30 6.89
C LYS A 140 15.50 3.31 7.44
N LEU A 141 15.25 4.04 8.53
CA LEU A 141 13.90 4.24 9.05
C LEU A 141 13.06 5.08 8.08
N TYR A 142 13.63 6.13 7.50
CA TYR A 142 12.98 6.92 6.45
C TYR A 142 12.61 6.07 5.21
N ASP A 143 13.56 5.30 4.67
CA ASP A 143 13.35 4.44 3.50
C ASP A 143 12.29 3.37 3.77
N THR A 144 12.29 2.79 4.98
CA THR A 144 11.26 1.83 5.42
C THR A 144 9.88 2.48 5.47
N ALA A 145 9.78 3.64 6.10
CA ALA A 145 8.52 4.39 6.22
C ALA A 145 7.98 4.83 4.85
N LYS A 146 8.88 5.26 3.95
CA LYS A 146 8.57 5.57 2.56
C LYS A 146 8.06 4.34 1.80
N ALA A 147 8.77 3.22 1.86
CA ALA A 147 8.39 1.98 1.17
C ALA A 147 7.04 1.40 1.66
N GLU A 148 6.71 1.52 2.95
CA GLU A 148 5.39 1.13 3.47
C GLU A 148 4.28 2.12 3.07
N THR A 149 4.59 3.43 3.01
CA THR A 149 3.66 4.48 2.56
C THR A 149 3.34 4.36 1.07
N ASP A 150 4.33 4.03 0.24
CA ASP A 150 4.17 3.93 -1.21
C ASP A 150 3.21 2.81 -1.64
N LYS A 151 3.02 1.79 -0.79
CA LYS A 151 2.05 0.68 -0.96
C LYS A 151 0.59 1.05 -0.69
N ILE A 152 0.29 2.22 -0.12
CA ILE A 152 -1.08 2.62 0.19
C ILE A 152 -1.83 2.97 -1.10
N LYS A 153 -2.99 2.33 -1.34
CA LYS A 153 -3.87 2.63 -2.49
C LYS A 153 -4.74 3.89 -2.30
N ASN A 154 -5.06 4.27 -1.06
CA ASN A 154 -5.82 5.51 -0.79
C ASN A 154 -4.89 6.73 -0.89
N GLU A 155 -5.03 7.51 -1.97
CA GLU A 155 -4.17 8.65 -2.27
C GLU A 155 -4.17 9.75 -1.20
N LYS A 156 -5.28 9.98 -0.51
CA LYS A 156 -5.37 10.99 0.56
C LYS A 156 -4.60 10.58 1.80
N ALA A 157 -4.75 9.33 2.23
CA ALA A 157 -3.99 8.74 3.33
C ALA A 157 -2.50 8.63 2.99
N LYS A 158 -2.17 8.24 1.75
CA LYS A 158 -0.80 8.21 1.22
C LYS A 158 -0.16 9.60 1.23
N LYS A 159 -0.83 10.61 0.66
CA LYS A 159 -0.34 11.99 0.63
C LYS A 159 -0.12 12.55 2.03
N ALA A 160 -1.03 12.33 2.98
CA ALA A 160 -0.86 12.82 4.35
C ALA A 160 0.40 12.26 5.05
N LEU A 161 0.84 11.06 4.70
CA LEU A 161 2.09 10.47 5.20
C LEU A 161 3.32 10.93 4.41
N ILE A 162 3.21 11.12 3.09
CA ILE A 162 4.27 11.72 2.26
C ILE A 162 4.59 13.14 2.74
N ASP A 163 3.56 13.97 2.99
CA ASP A 163 3.71 15.34 3.49
C ASP A 163 4.40 15.41 4.89
N GLN A 164 4.43 14.30 5.63
CA GLN A 164 5.22 14.15 6.87
C GLN A 164 6.65 13.70 6.59
N LEU A 165 6.83 12.72 5.71
CA LEU A 165 8.14 12.23 5.27
C LEU A 165 8.97 13.31 4.56
N ASP A 166 8.36 14.21 3.78
CA ASP A 166 9.05 15.30 3.11
C ASP A 166 9.73 16.25 4.12
N LYS A 167 9.16 16.43 5.32
CA LYS A 167 9.77 17.20 6.42
C LYS A 167 10.96 16.47 7.03
N VAL A 168 10.84 15.15 7.22
CA VAL A 168 11.95 14.29 7.66
C VAL A 168 13.09 14.37 6.66
N LYS A 169 12.79 14.31 5.36
CA LYS A 169 13.79 14.37 4.30
C LYS A 169 14.54 15.70 4.28
N ALA A 170 13.85 16.82 4.51
CA ALA A 170 14.48 18.13 4.62
C ALA A 170 15.46 18.22 5.81
N ASP A 171 15.11 17.65 6.98
CA ASP A 171 16.00 17.62 8.14
C ASP A 171 17.20 16.66 7.92
N ILE A 172 16.99 15.51 7.26
CA ILE A 172 18.08 14.61 6.83
C ILE A 172 19.06 15.33 5.90
N ASP A 173 18.56 16.03 4.88
CA ASP A 173 19.41 16.74 3.92
C ASP A 173 20.18 17.90 4.57
N LYS A 174 19.54 18.61 5.51
CA LYS A 174 20.19 19.64 6.32
C LYS A 174 21.32 19.06 7.18
N GLN A 175 21.07 17.96 7.89
CA GLN A 175 22.09 17.31 8.71
C GLN A 175 23.27 16.82 7.85
N ALA A 176 23.01 16.19 6.71
CA ALA A 176 24.05 15.74 5.79
C ALA A 176 24.90 16.92 5.25
N ALA A 177 24.29 18.07 4.97
CA ALA A 177 25.01 19.28 4.58
C ALA A 177 25.89 19.85 5.71
N GLU A 178 25.39 19.88 6.95
CA GLU A 178 26.16 20.32 8.12
C GLU A 178 27.33 19.39 8.45
N GLU A 179 27.14 18.07 8.35
CA GLU A 179 28.20 17.07 8.54
C GLU A 179 29.28 17.18 7.45
N LYS A 180 28.87 17.38 6.19
CA LYS A 180 29.81 17.59 5.09
C LYS A 180 30.64 18.87 5.29
N ALA A 181 30.01 19.98 5.70
CA ALA A 181 30.72 21.23 5.98
C ALA A 181 31.77 21.07 7.09
N LYS A 182 31.43 20.38 8.19
CA LYS A 182 32.36 20.07 9.30
C LYS A 182 33.53 19.18 8.85
N ALA A 183 33.28 18.21 7.97
CA ALA A 183 34.32 17.35 7.40
C ALA A 183 35.29 18.14 6.49
N GLU A 184 34.76 19.02 5.63
CA GLU A 184 35.57 19.91 4.77
C GLU A 184 36.41 20.90 5.60
N GLU A 185 35.83 21.52 6.64
CA GLU A 185 36.55 22.41 7.57
C GLU A 185 37.67 21.68 8.32
N THR A 186 37.39 20.49 8.87
CA THR A 186 38.38 19.64 9.55
C THR A 186 39.54 19.29 8.62
N THR A 187 39.24 18.89 7.38
CA THR A 187 40.25 18.52 6.37
C THR A 187 41.14 19.73 6.03
N LYS A 188 40.55 20.92 5.90
CA LYS A 188 41.29 22.15 5.62
C LYS A 188 42.22 22.53 6.78
N SER A 189 41.73 22.55 8.01
CA SER A 189 42.56 22.83 9.20
C SER A 189 43.70 21.85 9.38
N GLN A 190 43.49 20.56 9.08
CA GLN A 190 44.55 19.54 9.16
C GLN A 190 45.63 19.76 8.08
N SER A 191 45.24 20.22 6.89
CA SER A 191 46.18 20.55 5.80
C SER A 191 47.03 21.80 6.07
N GLU A 192 46.45 22.83 6.72
CA GLU A 192 47.17 24.06 7.07
C GLU A 192 48.17 23.82 8.23
N ALA A 193 47.83 22.96 9.20
CA ALA A 193 48.72 22.52 10.27
C ALA A 193 49.93 21.70 9.75
N ALA A 194 49.70 20.80 8.78
CA ALA A 194 50.78 20.03 8.16
C ALA A 194 51.79 20.92 7.40
N ASN A 195 51.30 21.98 6.75
CA ASN A 195 52.14 22.89 5.96
C ASN A 195 52.98 23.85 6.84
N THR A 196 52.49 24.22 8.02
CA THR A 196 53.26 25.06 8.97
C THR A 196 54.41 24.29 9.62
N GLN A 197 54.27 22.99 9.87
CA GLN A 197 55.35 22.18 10.42
C GLN A 197 56.49 21.92 9.40
N ALA A 198 56.18 21.84 8.10
CA ALA A 198 57.18 21.64 7.05
C ALA A 198 58.08 22.88 6.81
N ASN A 199 57.57 24.09 7.05
CA ASN A 199 58.26 25.33 6.70
C ASN A 199 59.26 25.81 7.76
N ASN A 200 59.26 25.21 8.96
CA ASN A 200 60.06 25.67 10.10
C ASN A 200 61.37 24.88 10.32
N SER A 201 61.71 23.95 9.40
CA SER A 201 62.89 23.07 9.51
C SER A 201 64.10 23.50 8.68
N ASN A 202 64.10 24.70 8.09
CA ASN A 202 65.10 25.09 7.08
C ASN A 202 65.88 26.39 7.38
N VAL A 203 66.03 26.76 8.65
CA VAL A 203 66.91 27.87 9.08
C VAL A 203 68.01 27.32 9.99
N ALA A 204 69.12 26.90 9.38
CA ALA A 204 70.35 26.53 10.08
C ALA A 204 71.57 27.13 9.33
N GLN A 205 72.24 28.10 9.95
CA GLN A 205 73.49 28.72 9.48
C GLN A 205 74.31 29.23 10.70
N PRO A 206 75.63 29.44 10.59
CA PRO A 206 76.56 28.38 10.97
C PRO A 206 77.50 28.70 12.16
N SER A 207 78.39 27.75 12.43
CA SER A 207 79.33 27.65 13.57
C SER A 207 80.55 28.60 13.54
N GLU A 208 81.01 29.03 14.73
CA GLU A 208 82.40 29.47 14.97
C GLU A 208 82.99 28.87 16.28
N ASN A 209 83.81 27.82 16.09
CA ASN A 209 85.17 27.51 16.61
C ASN A 209 85.69 27.89 18.04
N GLN A 210 86.61 27.02 18.53
CA GLN A 210 87.56 27.13 19.68
C GLN A 210 86.98 27.10 21.13
N GLY A 211 87.54 26.39 22.12
CA GLY A 211 88.58 25.33 22.14
C GLY A 211 89.33 25.24 23.50
N SER A 212 89.49 24.02 24.08
CA SER A 212 90.41 23.64 25.22
C SER A 212 90.31 24.42 26.57
N THR A 213 90.51 23.89 27.78
CA THR A 213 90.95 22.59 28.38
C THR A 213 90.53 22.56 29.87
N GLY A 214 90.42 21.38 30.52
CA GLY A 214 90.84 21.24 31.94
C GLY A 214 89.80 20.89 33.02
N THR A 215 89.58 19.58 33.21
CA THR A 215 89.52 18.82 34.50
C THR A 215 88.62 19.22 35.69
N GLU A 216 87.79 18.23 36.08
CA GLU A 216 87.48 17.73 37.46
C GLU A 216 86.06 17.84 38.07
N ALA A 217 85.54 16.64 38.43
CA ALA A 217 84.53 16.28 39.45
C ALA A 217 83.10 16.90 39.47
N ALA A 218 82.14 16.13 38.90
CA ALA A 218 80.87 15.61 39.47
C ALA A 218 80.09 16.37 40.59
N PRO A 219 78.73 16.27 40.68
CA PRO A 219 77.90 15.13 40.22
C PRO A 219 76.52 15.42 39.54
N VAL A 220 76.06 14.43 38.75
CA VAL A 220 74.67 13.96 38.56
C VAL A 220 73.59 14.91 37.95
N GLU A 221 72.65 14.27 37.24
CA GLU A 221 71.33 14.75 36.75
C GLU A 221 71.26 15.53 35.42
N ASN A 222 71.42 14.76 34.35
CA ASN A 222 70.76 14.92 33.05
C ASN A 222 70.49 13.48 32.57
N GLY A 223 69.37 13.09 31.95
CA GLY A 223 68.33 13.83 31.26
C GLY A 223 67.87 12.96 30.08
N TYR A 224 66.68 13.22 29.53
CA TYR A 224 66.08 12.53 28.37
C TYR A 224 65.54 11.10 28.55
N THR A 225 64.22 10.99 28.43
CA THR A 225 63.43 9.75 28.38
C THR A 225 63.53 9.08 27.01
N GLY A 226 64.26 7.98 26.91
CA GLY A 226 64.27 7.11 25.73
C GLY A 226 62.97 6.32 25.59
N ASN A 227 62.32 6.42 24.42
CA ASN A 227 61.08 5.74 24.08
C ASN A 227 61.27 4.21 24.04
N GLY A 228 60.46 3.46 24.80
CA GLY A 228 60.56 2.01 24.92
C GLY A 228 59.32 1.26 24.43
N GLY A 229 59.49 0.53 23.32
CA GLY A 229 58.82 -0.76 23.04
C GLY A 229 57.29 -0.81 22.91
N SER A 230 56.79 -0.88 21.67
CA SER A 230 56.11 -2.07 21.11
C SER A 230 55.30 -1.75 19.85
N TYR A 231 55.59 -2.45 18.75
CA TYR A 231 54.59 -2.75 17.74
C TYR A 231 54.80 -4.18 17.24
N VAL A 232 53.72 -4.95 17.16
CA VAL A 232 53.72 -6.37 16.81
C VAL A 232 52.93 -6.54 15.50
N ALA A 233 53.59 -7.10 14.48
CA ALA A 233 52.97 -7.70 13.29
C ALA A 233 52.70 -9.20 13.58
N PRO A 234 51.87 -9.97 12.82
CA PRO A 234 51.51 -9.84 11.39
C PRO A 234 49.96 -9.81 11.20
N GLU A 235 49.29 -10.09 10.07
CA GLU A 235 49.58 -10.75 8.78
C GLU A 235 48.95 -10.03 7.56
N THR A 236 49.19 -10.57 6.37
CA THR A 236 48.39 -10.36 5.14
C THR A 236 47.75 -11.70 4.74
N PRO A 237 46.66 -11.76 3.94
CA PRO A 237 46.92 -11.92 2.50
C PRO A 237 45.85 -11.38 1.51
N THR A 238 46.35 -10.95 0.35
CA THR A 238 45.80 -11.12 -1.03
C THR A 238 44.39 -10.64 -1.44
N ASN A 239 44.39 -9.80 -2.50
CA ASN A 239 43.83 -10.05 -3.85
C ASN A 239 42.85 -8.99 -4.40
N GLY A 240 43.20 -8.38 -5.54
CA GLY A 240 42.35 -7.53 -6.41
C GLY A 240 41.85 -6.19 -5.82
N GLY A 241 41.98 -5.03 -6.47
CA GLY A 241 42.51 -4.71 -7.80
C GLY A 241 41.84 -3.43 -8.31
N TYR A 242 42.54 -2.30 -8.28
CA TYR A 242 42.04 -1.00 -8.77
C TYR A 242 43.11 -0.29 -9.58
N THR A 243 42.77 0.12 -10.80
CA THR A 243 43.58 0.97 -11.68
C THR A 243 42.70 2.05 -12.32
N PRO A 244 42.98 3.35 -12.10
CA PRO A 244 42.44 4.44 -12.90
C PRO A 244 43.51 5.00 -13.87
N PRO A 245 43.15 5.91 -14.78
CA PRO A 245 42.02 5.87 -15.71
C PRO A 245 42.49 6.03 -17.17
N ALA A 246 41.57 5.93 -18.14
CA ALA A 246 41.82 6.35 -19.53
C ALA A 246 40.80 7.43 -19.93
N SER A 247 41.30 8.46 -20.63
CA SER A 247 40.50 9.56 -21.19
C SER A 247 39.83 9.16 -22.50
N ASP A 248 38.67 9.77 -22.75
CA ASP A 248 38.07 10.23 -24.01
C ASP A 248 36.54 10.09 -23.89
N GLY A 249 35.68 11.06 -24.20
CA GLY A 249 35.84 12.24 -25.05
C GLY A 249 34.69 12.24 -26.07
N GLY A 250 33.57 12.92 -25.79
CA GLY A 250 32.42 12.93 -26.71
C GLY A 250 31.14 13.54 -26.12
N SER A 251 30.40 14.29 -26.93
CA SER A 251 29.26 15.12 -26.52
C SER A 251 28.04 14.94 -27.43
N THR A 252 26.86 15.35 -26.94
CA THR A 252 25.59 15.65 -27.66
C THR A 252 24.80 14.53 -28.39
N GLY A 253 23.46 14.66 -28.31
CA GLY A 253 22.47 13.92 -29.12
C GLY A 253 21.84 12.71 -28.40
N GLY A 254 20.52 12.58 -28.20
CA GLY A 254 19.39 13.34 -28.75
C GLY A 254 18.82 12.68 -30.01
N GLY A 255 17.93 11.68 -29.84
CA GLY A 255 17.31 10.99 -30.96
C GLY A 255 16.36 9.86 -30.55
N SER A 256 15.05 10.11 -30.62
CA SER A 256 14.01 9.09 -30.41
C SER A 256 13.80 8.25 -31.68
N THR A 257 13.64 6.93 -31.54
CA THR A 257 13.21 6.04 -32.63
C THR A 257 11.77 5.54 -32.39
N PRO A 258 10.84 5.71 -33.35
CA PRO A 258 9.45 5.26 -33.21
C PRO A 258 9.18 3.92 -33.90
N ALA A 259 8.30 3.09 -33.32
CA ALA A 259 7.70 1.90 -33.93
C ALA A 259 6.39 1.54 -33.21
N PRO A 260 5.44 0.83 -33.85
CA PRO A 260 4.68 1.31 -35.00
C PRO A 260 3.17 1.44 -34.69
N GLN A 261 2.44 2.21 -35.50
CA GLN A 261 0.99 2.39 -35.36
C GLN A 261 0.20 1.12 -35.70
N ALA A 262 -0.83 0.81 -34.90
CA ALA A 262 -1.87 -0.15 -35.27
C ALA A 262 -2.91 0.50 -36.21
N PRO A 263 -3.52 -0.24 -37.15
CA PRO A 263 -4.39 0.32 -38.18
C PRO A 263 -5.75 0.77 -37.65
N SER A 264 -6.26 1.85 -38.23
CA SER A 264 -7.56 2.46 -37.95
C SER A 264 -8.73 1.55 -38.37
N GLN A 265 -9.75 1.42 -37.51
CA GLN A 265 -11.09 0.98 -37.92
C GLN A 265 -12.13 2.10 -37.72
N PRO A 266 -13.22 2.11 -38.50
CA PRO A 266 -14.04 3.29 -38.70
C PRO A 266 -15.01 3.58 -37.55
N SER A 267 -15.31 4.87 -37.36
CA SER A 267 -16.38 5.35 -36.49
C SER A 267 -17.73 5.31 -37.21
N PRO A 268 -18.78 4.74 -36.58
CA PRO A 268 -20.15 5.13 -36.80
C PRO A 268 -20.57 6.09 -35.67
N GLY A 269 -20.86 7.34 -36.02
CA GLY A 269 -21.42 8.30 -35.06
C GLY A 269 -22.84 7.94 -34.64
N GLY A 270 -23.16 8.13 -33.36
CA GLY A 270 -24.50 7.91 -32.80
C GLY A 270 -24.56 8.44 -31.38
N ASN A 271 -25.22 9.58 -31.18
CA ASN A 271 -25.43 10.16 -29.85
C ASN A 271 -26.35 9.23 -29.03
N ALA A 272 -25.83 8.69 -27.93
CA ALA A 272 -26.63 8.00 -26.91
C ALA A 272 -26.05 8.35 -25.53
N ASP A 273 -26.55 9.44 -24.94
CA ASP A 273 -26.44 9.64 -23.50
C ASP A 273 -27.16 8.47 -22.81
N GLY A 274 -26.42 7.65 -22.06
CA GLY A 274 -26.91 6.44 -21.42
C GLY A 274 -27.77 6.70 -20.17
N SER A 275 -28.28 7.91 -19.99
CA SER A 275 -29.23 8.23 -18.94
C SER A 275 -30.63 7.73 -19.34
N LEU A 276 -31.09 6.64 -18.70
CA LEU A 276 -32.52 6.28 -18.80
C LEU A 276 -33.33 7.44 -18.24
N THR A 277 -34.23 8.00 -19.06
CA THR A 277 -35.18 8.99 -18.55
C THR A 277 -36.13 8.33 -17.56
N GLN A 278 -36.72 9.12 -16.65
CA GLN A 278 -37.65 8.59 -15.65
C GLN A 278 -38.84 7.86 -16.30
N GLU A 279 -39.24 8.25 -17.50
CA GLU A 279 -40.29 7.58 -18.29
C GLU A 279 -39.82 6.24 -18.88
N GLN A 280 -38.57 6.13 -19.33
CA GLN A 280 -37.99 4.85 -19.75
C GLN A 280 -37.84 3.89 -18.56
N GLY A 281 -37.46 4.39 -17.38
CA GLY A 281 -37.44 3.60 -16.15
C GLY A 281 -38.84 3.12 -15.73
N ASN A 282 -39.85 3.99 -15.81
CA ASN A 282 -41.24 3.64 -15.54
C ASN A 282 -41.82 2.66 -16.55
N GLN A 283 -41.37 2.68 -17.81
CA GLN A 283 -41.80 1.71 -18.82
C GLN A 283 -41.13 0.34 -18.58
N ALA A 284 -39.81 0.31 -18.35
CA ALA A 284 -39.11 -0.93 -18.00
C ALA A 284 -39.69 -1.62 -16.75
N ALA A 285 -40.16 -0.85 -15.76
CA ALA A 285 -40.85 -1.39 -14.60
C ALA A 285 -42.22 -2.05 -14.94
N LYS A 286 -42.96 -1.51 -15.91
CA LYS A 286 -44.22 -2.12 -16.40
C LYS A 286 -43.96 -3.37 -17.24
N ASP A 287 -42.92 -3.34 -18.07
CA ASP A 287 -42.54 -4.46 -18.93
C ASP A 287 -42.03 -5.64 -18.07
N ALA A 288 -41.25 -5.36 -17.01
CA ALA A 288 -40.83 -6.36 -16.03
C ALA A 288 -42.00 -6.96 -15.24
N ALA A 289 -43.03 -6.15 -14.92
CA ALA A 289 -44.23 -6.59 -14.21
C ALA A 289 -45.22 -7.40 -15.09
N THR A 290 -45.02 -7.44 -16.41
CA THR A 290 -45.88 -8.15 -17.38
C THR A 290 -45.17 -9.27 -18.13
N SER A 291 -43.85 -9.41 -17.95
CA SER A 291 -43.06 -10.50 -18.52
C SER A 291 -43.27 -11.82 -17.77
N ASP A 292 -43.26 -12.94 -18.50
CA ASP A 292 -43.31 -14.29 -17.92
C ASP A 292 -41.89 -14.71 -17.47
N TRP A 293 -41.68 -14.79 -16.16
CA TRP A 293 -40.40 -15.16 -15.56
C TRP A 293 -40.22 -16.67 -15.39
N SER A 294 -41.17 -17.50 -15.85
CA SER A 294 -41.14 -18.97 -15.65
C SER A 294 -40.01 -19.70 -16.40
N GLU A 295 -39.32 -19.06 -17.34
CA GLU A 295 -38.10 -19.58 -17.95
C GLU A 295 -36.83 -19.34 -17.11
N PHE A 296 -36.86 -18.39 -16.16
CA PHE A 296 -35.68 -18.00 -15.36
C PHE A 296 -35.54 -18.78 -14.04
N PHE A 297 -36.62 -19.44 -13.60
CA PHE A 297 -36.61 -20.29 -12.41
C PHE A 297 -36.72 -21.77 -12.83
N PRO A 298 -35.73 -22.63 -12.52
CA PRO A 298 -35.80 -24.05 -12.86
C PRO A 298 -36.94 -24.75 -12.11
N LYS A 299 -37.60 -25.67 -12.81
CA LYS A 299 -38.77 -26.44 -12.33
C LYS A 299 -38.42 -27.54 -11.34
#